data_AF-G0TVM8-F1
#
_entry.id   AF-G0TVM8-F1
#
_cell.length_a   1.000
_cell.length_b   1.000
_cell.length_c   1.000
_cell.angle_alpha   90.00
_cell.angle_beta   90.00
_cell.angle_gamma   90.00
#
_symmetry.space_group_name_H-M   'P 1'
#
loop_
_entity.id
_entity.type
_entity.pdbx_description
1 polymer ?
#
loop_
_entity_poly.entity_id
_entity_poly.type
_entity_poly.pdbx_seq_one_letter_code
_entity_poly.pdbx_strand_id
1 'polypeptide(L)'
;MPTHRTVWKRGIVVHILCSMVSSFAPTHALLKPLRSGTSLSFSAYSLILQFTNAQRRYVFFFPLYSYTYMWLLSHFYAMSTAAYLYFSLSLSFFLSLSLSLYLSASRPHSELHSAMGDRCVGYKFYGLKLTPWSDMDLGAIDCIAVVAMCGSFNPIHQTHLDMYGVACDAIMRRTPRVLLAGGFLSPVNDLYGKEGLNQFKKRAEICKAAVSGHPSLSLDEWEGRQSHYVRTVFVLEHLQQEVQRWYEVKAEPSVEQLQWVQRNPIRVLFLCGGDLFASFLQPGCWSVPLLKRLLDQFDIFVVRRPGTPGCQALLEKCGSVIEGRDEESGDIVHLDLSTYHYNETETLCSTISSTDIRACLLRDPMSDISSVVPSGAESLIRYYYGGLATLVTPMPG
;
A
#
# COMPACT_ATOMS: atom_id res chain seq x y z
N MET A 1 -2.26 -20.41 -50.73
CA MET A 1 -0.93 -21.03 -50.59
C MET A 1 -0.27 -20.49 -49.32
N PRO A 2 0.19 -21.37 -48.42
CA PRO A 2 0.05 -21.14 -47.00
C PRO A 2 1.34 -21.35 -46.16
N THR A 3 1.28 -20.84 -44.92
CA THR A 3 1.83 -21.38 -43.65
C THR A 3 3.30 -21.83 -43.58
N HIS A 4 4.06 -21.23 -42.65
CA HIS A 4 4.61 -21.98 -41.52
C HIS A 4 4.91 -21.08 -40.31
N ARG A 5 4.38 -21.50 -39.15
CA ARG A 5 4.69 -21.00 -37.80
C ARG A 5 6.11 -21.39 -37.41
N THR A 6 6.79 -20.56 -36.61
CA THR A 6 7.71 -21.08 -35.58
C THR A 6 7.79 -20.17 -34.37
N VAL A 7 7.51 -20.78 -33.22
CA VAL A 7 7.52 -20.24 -31.86
C VAL A 7 8.96 -20.07 -31.39
N TRP A 8 9.32 -18.93 -30.79
CA TRP A 8 10.55 -18.81 -30.01
C TRP A 8 10.25 -18.35 -28.59
N LYS A 9 10.48 -19.28 -27.66
CA LYS A 9 10.50 -19.08 -26.21
C LYS A 9 11.63 -18.11 -25.85
N ARG A 10 11.39 -17.25 -24.86
CA ARG A 10 12.43 -16.45 -24.18
C ARG A 10 13.46 -17.41 -23.56
N GLY A 11 14.65 -17.47 -24.16
CA GLY A 11 15.86 -18.01 -23.55
C GLY A 11 16.86 -16.87 -23.39
N ILE A 12 17.38 -16.68 -22.19
CA ILE A 12 18.53 -15.79 -21.94
C ILE A 12 19.74 -16.45 -22.60
N VAL A 13 20.36 -15.78 -23.57
CA VAL A 13 21.65 -16.17 -24.12
C VAL A 13 22.74 -15.46 -23.31
N VAL A 14 23.51 -16.21 -22.53
CA VAL A 14 24.71 -15.72 -21.87
C VAL A 14 25.89 -15.95 -22.81
N HIS A 15 26.44 -14.88 -23.39
CA HIS A 15 27.73 -14.93 -24.06
C HIS A 15 28.84 -14.71 -23.03
N ILE A 16 29.61 -15.75 -22.73
CA ILE A 16 30.87 -15.64 -21.99
C ILE A 16 31.96 -15.32 -23.02
N LEU A 17 32.38 -14.06 -23.09
CA LEU A 17 33.54 -13.64 -23.86
C LEU A 17 34.79 -13.75 -22.97
N CYS A 18 35.53 -14.85 -23.10
CA CYS A 18 36.92 -14.91 -22.66
C CYS A 18 37.81 -14.37 -23.79
N SER A 19 38.27 -13.11 -23.70
CA SER A 19 39.40 -12.67 -24.51
C SER A 19 40.70 -12.84 -23.72
N MET A 20 41.49 -13.84 -24.11
CA MET A 20 42.93 -13.81 -23.90
C MET A 20 43.52 -12.87 -24.95
N VAL A 21 44.07 -11.73 -24.53
CA VAL A 21 44.86 -10.87 -25.43
C VAL A 21 46.33 -11.05 -25.05
N SER A 22 47.04 -11.79 -25.89
CA SER A 22 48.51 -11.84 -25.92
C SER A 22 49.04 -11.03 -27.12
N SER A 23 49.71 -9.92 -26.78
CA SER A 23 50.84 -9.28 -27.48
C SER A 23 50.69 -8.68 -28.90
N PHE A 24 50.92 -7.35 -28.99
CA PHE A 24 51.76 -6.72 -30.02
C PHE A 24 52.43 -5.44 -29.40
N ALA A 25 53.75 -5.30 -29.59
CA ALA A 25 54.64 -4.23 -29.07
C ALA A 25 54.86 -3.13 -30.15
N PRO A 26 55.86 -2.20 -30.10
CA PRO A 26 56.61 -1.52 -29.00
C PRO A 26 56.65 0.03 -29.18
N THR A 27 57.21 0.80 -28.23
CA THR A 27 58.29 1.81 -28.47
C THR A 27 58.72 2.59 -27.21
N HIS A 28 60.03 2.50 -26.95
CA HIS A 28 60.95 3.45 -26.30
C HIS A 28 60.55 4.24 -25.03
N ALA A 29 61.08 3.81 -23.89
CA ALA A 29 61.88 4.69 -23.02
C ALA A 29 62.91 3.89 -22.21
N LEU A 30 64.14 4.38 -22.22
CA LEU A 30 65.40 3.78 -21.80
C LEU A 30 65.54 3.49 -20.29
N LEU A 31 66.03 2.28 -19.99
CA LEU A 31 67.10 1.89 -19.04
C LEU A 31 67.15 2.54 -17.63
N LYS A 32 67.00 1.71 -16.59
CA LYS A 32 68.11 1.30 -15.69
C LYS A 32 67.68 0.20 -14.69
N PRO A 33 68.53 -0.81 -14.40
CA PRO A 33 68.24 -1.88 -13.44
C PRO A 33 68.99 -1.71 -12.12
N LEU A 34 68.34 -1.93 -10.97
CA LEU A 34 68.97 -2.31 -9.69
C LEU A 34 67.96 -3.18 -8.93
N ARG A 35 68.11 -4.51 -8.99
CA ARG A 35 68.75 -5.39 -7.98
C ARG A 35 68.02 -5.44 -6.62
N SER A 36 67.25 -6.53 -6.49
CA SER A 36 67.20 -7.49 -5.38
C SER A 36 67.15 -6.96 -3.95
N GLY A 37 65.97 -7.06 -3.34
CA GLY A 37 65.74 -6.94 -1.90
C GLY A 37 64.25 -6.82 -1.62
N THR A 38 63.63 -7.92 -1.25
CA THR A 38 62.21 -8.14 -0.94
C THR A 38 61.56 -7.11 -0.01
N SER A 39 60.43 -6.54 -0.44
CA SER A 39 59.07 -6.73 0.11
C SER A 39 58.27 -5.43 -0.02
N LEU A 40 57.19 -5.47 -0.79
CA LEU A 40 56.10 -4.50 -0.72
C LEU A 40 54.82 -5.26 -1.04
N SER A 41 54.01 -5.43 0.00
CA SER A 41 52.66 -5.97 -0.08
C SER A 41 51.81 -5.07 -0.96
N PHE A 42 50.95 -5.62 -1.82
CA PHE A 42 49.79 -4.87 -2.28
C PHE A 42 48.57 -5.77 -2.50
N SER A 43 47.54 -5.38 -1.76
CA SER A 43 46.09 -5.64 -1.80
C SER A 43 45.50 -6.51 -2.91
N ALA A 44 44.60 -7.39 -2.46
CA ALA A 44 43.65 -8.16 -3.25
C ALA A 44 42.96 -7.34 -4.36
N TYR A 45 43.02 -7.85 -5.58
CA TYR A 45 42.22 -7.40 -6.71
C TYR A 45 40.77 -7.87 -6.53
N SER A 46 39.81 -6.94 -6.53
CA SER A 46 38.38 -7.25 -6.59
C SER A 46 37.95 -7.51 -8.03
N LEU A 47 37.18 -8.58 -8.28
CA LEU A 47 36.56 -8.85 -9.57
C LEU A 47 35.30 -7.98 -9.71
N ILE A 48 35.30 -7.02 -10.64
CA ILE A 48 34.14 -6.18 -10.93
C ILE A 48 33.39 -6.77 -12.12
N LEU A 49 32.19 -7.30 -11.89
CA LEU A 49 31.24 -7.62 -12.96
C LEU A 49 30.37 -6.38 -13.22
N GLN A 50 30.50 -5.79 -14.41
CA GLN A 50 29.62 -4.71 -14.87
C GLN A 50 28.50 -5.29 -15.72
N PHE A 51 27.25 -5.09 -15.29
CA PHE A 51 26.08 -5.29 -16.15
C PHE A 51 25.65 -3.93 -16.73
N THR A 52 25.60 -3.82 -18.05
CA THR A 52 24.98 -2.70 -18.75
C THR A 52 23.60 -3.10 -19.24
N ASN A 53 22.55 -2.54 -18.65
CA ASN A 53 21.23 -2.44 -19.27
C ASN A 53 20.89 -0.95 -19.39
N ALA A 54 20.24 -0.56 -20.48
CA ALA A 54 20.29 0.77 -21.10
C ALA A 54 19.79 1.97 -20.29
N GLN A 55 19.51 1.85 -18.98
CA GLN A 55 19.13 2.99 -18.14
C GLN A 55 19.59 2.97 -16.66
N ARG A 56 20.34 1.98 -16.12
CA ARG A 56 20.88 2.03 -14.73
C ARG A 56 22.10 1.10 -14.53
N ARG A 57 23.14 1.57 -13.82
CA ARG A 57 24.33 0.78 -13.44
C ARG A 57 24.15 0.22 -12.02
N TYR A 58 24.34 -1.09 -11.85
CA TYR A 58 24.45 -1.73 -10.54
C TYR A 58 25.87 -2.27 -10.37
N VAL A 59 26.49 -2.00 -9.22
CA VAL A 59 27.79 -2.56 -8.83
C VAL A 59 27.54 -3.46 -7.62
N PHE A 60 27.81 -4.75 -7.77
CA PHE A 60 27.71 -5.72 -6.68
C PHE A 60 29.11 -6.12 -6.21
N PHE A 61 29.35 -6.03 -4.90
CA PHE A 61 30.53 -6.59 -4.25
C PHE A 61 30.17 -7.97 -3.68
N PHE A 62 30.89 -9.01 -4.09
CA PHE A 62 30.78 -10.35 -3.51
C PHE A 62 32.04 -10.68 -2.72
N PRO A 63 31.95 -11.16 -1.46
CA PRO A 63 33.10 -11.68 -0.73
C PRO A 63 33.54 -13.04 -1.28
N LEU A 64 34.84 -13.17 -1.55
CA LEU A 64 35.50 -14.37 -2.09
C LEU A 64 35.49 -15.53 -1.08
N TYR A 65 34.57 -16.49 -1.26
CA TYR A 65 34.75 -17.87 -0.76
C TYR A 65 34.97 -18.81 -1.94
N SER A 66 36.17 -18.81 -2.54
CA SER A 66 36.42 -19.61 -3.75
C SER A 66 37.86 -20.13 -3.90
N TYR A 67 38.49 -20.60 -2.82
CA TYR A 67 39.73 -21.39 -2.96
C TYR A 67 39.51 -22.90 -2.97
N THR A 68 38.35 -23.41 -2.53
CA THR A 68 38.01 -24.84 -2.64
C THR A 68 37.37 -25.22 -3.98
N TYR A 69 36.68 -24.29 -4.64
CA TYR A 69 35.93 -24.56 -5.87
C TYR A 69 36.80 -24.73 -7.13
N MET A 70 37.93 -24.02 -7.22
CA MET A 70 38.82 -24.13 -8.39
C MET A 70 39.80 -25.31 -8.33
N TRP A 71 40.03 -25.90 -7.14
CA TRP A 71 40.88 -27.10 -7.03
C TRP A 71 40.16 -28.37 -7.52
N LEU A 72 38.83 -28.43 -7.38
CA LEU A 72 38.03 -29.61 -7.77
C LEU A 72 37.66 -29.66 -9.27
N LEU A 73 37.65 -28.51 -9.96
CA LEU A 73 37.35 -28.46 -11.39
C LEU A 73 38.49 -29.01 -12.28
N SER A 74 39.69 -29.21 -11.75
CA SER A 74 40.84 -29.77 -12.49
C SER A 74 40.95 -31.31 -12.43
N HIS A 75 40.13 -32.00 -11.64
CA HIS A 75 40.17 -33.47 -11.48
C HIS A 75 38.92 -34.18 -12.02
N PHE A 76 38.27 -33.59 -13.03
CA PHE A 76 37.00 -34.08 -13.61
C PHE A 76 37.08 -35.39 -14.42
N TYR A 77 38.18 -36.14 -14.33
CA TYR A 77 38.34 -37.45 -14.97
C TYR A 77 38.86 -38.49 -13.96
N ALA A 78 38.03 -38.87 -12.98
CA ALA A 78 38.05 -40.18 -12.30
C ALA A 78 37.23 -40.16 -10.98
N MET A 79 35.97 -39.70 -11.00
CA MET A 79 35.10 -39.85 -9.83
C MET A 79 34.16 -41.05 -10.03
N SER A 80 34.20 -42.02 -9.11
CA SER A 80 33.28 -43.14 -9.07
C SER A 80 31.85 -42.65 -8.81
N THR A 81 30.84 -43.45 -9.20
CA THR A 81 29.41 -43.14 -9.03
C THR A 81 29.03 -42.74 -7.60
N ALA A 82 29.73 -43.25 -6.59
CA ALA A 82 29.55 -42.87 -5.18
C ALA A 82 29.97 -41.43 -4.89
N ALA A 83 31.04 -40.93 -5.51
CA ALA A 83 31.48 -39.56 -5.33
C ALA A 83 30.54 -38.55 -6.00
N TYR A 84 29.89 -38.93 -7.10
CA TYR A 84 28.86 -38.11 -7.75
C TYR A 84 27.60 -37.99 -6.88
N LEU A 85 27.16 -39.09 -6.26
CA LEU A 85 26.05 -39.08 -5.31
C LEU A 85 26.35 -38.23 -4.07
N TYR A 86 27.56 -38.35 -3.52
CA TYR A 86 27.97 -37.54 -2.38
C TYR A 86 28.04 -36.04 -2.74
N PHE A 87 28.56 -35.71 -3.91
CA PHE A 87 28.61 -34.33 -4.40
C PHE A 87 27.20 -33.77 -4.65
N SER A 88 26.31 -34.54 -5.26
CA SER A 88 24.92 -34.14 -5.53
C SER A 88 24.13 -33.91 -4.24
N LEU A 89 24.28 -34.79 -3.25
CA LEU A 89 23.64 -34.65 -1.93
C LEU A 89 24.21 -33.46 -1.16
N SER A 90 25.53 -33.26 -1.21
CA SER A 90 26.19 -32.13 -0.55
C SER A 90 25.74 -30.81 -1.18
N LEU A 91 25.73 -30.72 -2.51
CA LEU A 91 25.28 -29.51 -3.23
C LEU A 91 23.80 -29.22 -2.98
N SER A 92 22.95 -30.24 -2.93
CA SER A 92 21.54 -30.10 -2.59
C SER A 92 21.35 -29.61 -1.15
N PHE A 93 22.13 -30.14 -0.19
CA PHE A 93 22.13 -29.68 1.19
C PHE A 93 22.57 -28.22 1.29
N PHE A 94 23.68 -27.83 0.64
CA PHE A 94 24.15 -26.46 0.65
C PHE A 94 23.18 -25.49 -0.03
N LEU A 95 22.56 -25.87 -1.14
CA LEU A 95 21.52 -25.05 -1.79
C LEU A 95 20.28 -24.92 -0.91
N SER A 96 19.87 -25.98 -0.21
CA SER A 96 18.74 -25.94 0.73
C SER A 96 19.03 -25.06 1.95
N LEU A 97 20.24 -25.13 2.50
CA LEU A 97 20.69 -24.31 3.62
C LEU A 97 20.82 -22.85 3.19
N SER A 98 21.34 -22.58 2.00
CA SER A 98 21.44 -21.24 1.42
C SER A 98 20.06 -20.65 1.15
N LEU A 99 19.12 -21.43 0.64
CA LEU A 99 17.73 -21.01 0.43
C LEU A 99 17.02 -20.78 1.76
N SER A 100 17.26 -21.62 2.77
CA SER A 100 16.67 -21.46 4.10
C SER A 100 17.25 -20.26 4.84
N LEU A 101 18.56 -19.98 4.70
CA LEU A 101 19.20 -18.76 5.19
C LEU A 101 18.75 -17.53 4.41
N TYR A 102 18.59 -17.63 3.09
CA TYR A 102 18.04 -16.55 2.27
C TYR A 102 16.59 -16.27 2.63
N LEU A 103 15.73 -17.28 2.84
CA LEU A 103 14.36 -17.09 3.31
C LEU A 103 14.33 -16.58 4.76
N SER A 104 15.30 -16.94 5.59
CA SER A 104 15.44 -16.42 6.96
C SER A 104 15.98 -14.99 7.00
N ALA A 105 16.82 -14.59 6.04
CA ALA A 105 17.39 -13.24 5.90
C ALA A 105 16.52 -12.30 5.03
N SER A 106 15.62 -12.88 4.21
CA SER A 106 14.56 -12.18 3.47
C SER A 106 13.26 -12.11 4.26
N ARG A 107 13.23 -12.66 5.49
CA ARG A 107 12.26 -12.18 6.48
C ARG A 107 12.65 -10.73 6.74
N PRO A 108 11.74 -9.76 6.55
CA PRO A 108 12.03 -8.40 6.96
C PRO A 108 12.44 -8.44 8.43
N HIS A 109 13.62 -7.88 8.73
CA HIS A 109 14.09 -7.65 10.08
C HIS A 109 12.98 -6.89 10.82
N SER A 110 12.22 -7.63 11.60
CA SER A 110 11.01 -7.23 12.31
C SER A 110 11.31 -7.17 13.80
N GLU A 111 12.41 -6.50 14.13
CA GLU A 111 12.81 -6.23 15.51
C GLU A 111 12.88 -4.72 15.71
N LEU A 112 11.74 -4.06 15.46
CA LEU A 112 11.30 -2.84 16.16
C LEU A 112 9.80 -2.53 15.95
N HIS A 113 9.09 -3.24 15.06
CA HIS A 113 7.64 -3.09 14.85
C HIS A 113 6.77 -4.05 15.69
N SER A 114 7.16 -4.33 16.94
CA SER A 114 6.31 -5.06 17.90
C SER A 114 5.20 -4.20 18.54
N ALA A 115 4.86 -3.04 17.96
CA ALA A 115 3.76 -2.18 18.42
C ALA A 115 2.53 -2.17 17.50
N MET A 116 2.55 -2.83 16.33
CA MET A 116 1.41 -2.90 15.40
C MET A 116 0.65 -4.23 15.45
N GLY A 117 0.95 -5.08 16.44
CA GLY A 117 0.28 -6.36 16.67
C GLY A 117 -0.72 -6.33 17.82
N ASP A 118 -1.10 -5.15 18.32
CA ASP A 118 -2.12 -5.09 19.36
C ASP A 118 -3.47 -5.38 18.70
N ARG A 119 -3.86 -6.67 18.72
CA ARG A 119 -5.20 -7.07 18.32
C ARG A 119 -6.17 -6.30 19.21
N CYS A 120 -6.74 -5.23 18.66
CA CYS A 120 -7.77 -4.44 19.31
C CYS A 120 -8.79 -5.39 19.94
N VAL A 121 -8.84 -5.45 21.26
CA VAL A 121 -9.61 -6.46 21.99
C VAL A 121 -11.08 -6.33 21.59
N GLY A 122 -11.63 -7.40 21.02
CA GLY A 122 -13.02 -7.45 20.59
C GLY A 122 -13.30 -6.87 19.19
N TYR A 123 -12.31 -6.37 18.45
CA TYR A 123 -12.49 -6.03 17.03
C TYR A 123 -12.76 -7.28 16.20
N LYS A 124 -13.71 -7.17 15.28
CA LYS A 124 -13.99 -8.18 14.26
C LYS A 124 -14.24 -7.47 12.93
N PHE A 125 -13.45 -7.80 11.92
CA PHE A 125 -13.68 -7.32 10.56
C PHE A 125 -15.05 -7.78 10.03
N TYR A 126 -15.82 -6.82 9.51
CA TYR A 126 -17.19 -7.02 9.02
C TYR A 126 -17.22 -7.00 7.48
N GLY A 127 -16.91 -8.13 6.86
CA GLY A 127 -16.90 -8.29 5.40
C GLY A 127 -18.22 -8.72 4.76
N LEU A 128 -19.34 -8.78 5.50
CA LEU A 128 -20.60 -9.38 5.01
C LEU A 128 -21.26 -8.64 3.83
N LYS A 129 -20.86 -7.38 3.58
CA LYS A 129 -21.34 -6.58 2.43
C LYS A 129 -20.40 -6.59 1.24
N LEU A 130 -19.31 -7.35 1.33
CA LEU A 130 -18.42 -7.57 0.19
C LEU A 130 -19.09 -8.52 -0.79
N THR A 131 -18.88 -8.29 -2.09
CA THR A 131 -19.34 -9.20 -3.15
C THR A 131 -18.85 -10.62 -2.86
N PRO A 132 -19.74 -11.62 -2.77
CA PRO A 132 -19.35 -13.00 -2.50
C PRO A 132 -18.74 -13.65 -3.75
N TRP A 133 -17.98 -14.71 -3.55
CA TRP A 133 -17.35 -15.46 -4.64
C TRP A 133 -18.35 -16.00 -5.68
N SER A 134 -19.58 -16.32 -5.28
CA SER A 134 -20.65 -16.81 -6.17
C SER A 134 -21.04 -15.82 -7.26
N ASP A 135 -20.80 -14.53 -7.01
CA ASP A 135 -21.25 -13.43 -7.86
C ASP A 135 -20.10 -12.90 -8.74
N MET A 136 -18.94 -13.56 -8.72
CA MET A 136 -17.74 -13.14 -9.44
C MET A 136 -17.48 -14.01 -10.67
N ASP A 137 -17.31 -13.38 -11.83
CA ASP A 137 -16.71 -14.00 -13.01
C ASP A 137 -15.20 -13.71 -13.04
N LEU A 138 -14.40 -14.67 -12.56
CA LEU A 138 -12.93 -14.58 -12.55
C LEU A 138 -12.30 -14.48 -13.94
N GLY A 139 -13.03 -14.83 -15.02
CA GLY A 139 -12.56 -14.66 -16.38
C GLY A 139 -12.68 -13.21 -16.88
N ALA A 140 -13.59 -12.44 -16.29
CA ALA A 140 -13.87 -11.06 -16.67
C ALA A 140 -13.07 -10.02 -15.87
N ILE A 141 -12.45 -10.42 -14.76
CA ILE A 141 -11.76 -9.51 -13.84
C ILE A 141 -10.29 -9.88 -13.67
N ASP A 142 -9.44 -8.87 -13.49
CA ASP A 142 -8.01 -9.04 -13.16
C ASP A 142 -7.70 -8.70 -11.70
N CYS A 143 -8.63 -8.01 -11.04
CA CYS A 143 -8.40 -7.46 -9.71
C CYS A 143 -9.72 -7.28 -8.95
N ILE A 144 -9.70 -7.61 -7.66
CA ILE A 144 -10.73 -7.22 -6.71
C ILE A 144 -10.20 -6.01 -5.94
N ALA A 145 -11.04 -4.98 -5.82
CA ALA A 145 -10.71 -3.80 -5.07
C ALA A 145 -11.85 -3.37 -4.14
N VAL A 146 -11.49 -2.67 -3.07
CA VAL A 146 -12.44 -2.04 -2.13
C VAL A 146 -12.11 -0.57 -1.95
N VAL A 147 -13.13 0.22 -1.64
CA VAL A 147 -12.98 1.65 -1.38
C VAL A 147 -12.88 1.91 0.13
N ALA A 148 -11.88 2.66 0.56
CA ALA A 148 -11.72 3.07 1.95
C ALA A 148 -11.92 4.59 2.09
N MET A 149 -12.77 4.98 3.02
CA MET A 149 -13.07 6.38 3.35
C MET A 149 -12.67 6.65 4.80
N CYS A 150 -11.52 7.29 4.99
CA CYS A 150 -11.07 7.72 6.31
C CYS A 150 -11.54 9.15 6.58
N GLY A 151 -12.02 9.45 7.79
CA GLY A 151 -12.49 10.79 8.09
C GLY A 151 -13.04 10.96 9.50
N SER A 152 -13.34 12.21 9.86
CA SER A 152 -13.91 12.49 11.18
C SER A 152 -15.32 11.94 11.33
N PHE A 153 -16.15 12.03 10.28
CA PHE A 153 -17.59 11.69 10.31
C PHE A 153 -18.30 12.28 11.53
N ASN A 154 -18.25 13.61 11.68
CA ASN A 154 -18.64 14.30 12.91
C ASN A 154 -19.79 15.32 12.70
N PRO A 155 -21.01 14.90 12.30
CA PRO A 155 -21.43 13.55 11.94
C PRO A 155 -21.17 13.20 10.46
N ILE A 156 -21.31 11.92 10.10
CA ILE A 156 -21.54 11.51 8.69
C ILE A 156 -22.85 12.15 8.17
N HIS A 157 -22.92 12.40 6.87
CA HIS A 157 -24.05 13.04 6.20
C HIS A 157 -24.21 12.51 4.77
N GLN A 158 -25.29 12.86 4.09
CA GLN A 158 -25.68 12.27 2.80
C GLN A 158 -24.59 12.42 1.73
N THR A 159 -23.93 13.58 1.65
CA THR A 159 -22.80 13.80 0.72
C THR A 159 -21.67 12.79 0.86
N HIS A 160 -21.42 12.20 2.05
CA HIS A 160 -20.44 11.13 2.19
C HIS A 160 -20.88 9.85 1.48
N LEU A 161 -22.17 9.51 1.55
CA LEU A 161 -22.72 8.34 0.84
C LEU A 161 -22.78 8.59 -0.67
N ASP A 162 -23.16 9.80 -1.07
CA ASP A 162 -23.18 10.20 -2.49
C ASP A 162 -21.76 10.17 -3.07
N MET A 163 -20.77 10.62 -2.30
CA MET A 163 -19.35 10.55 -2.68
C MET A 163 -18.90 9.12 -2.96
N TYR A 164 -19.31 8.15 -2.13
CA TYR A 164 -19.03 6.74 -2.36
C TYR A 164 -19.67 6.25 -3.68
N GLY A 165 -20.96 6.52 -3.88
CA GLY A 165 -21.67 6.10 -5.11
C GLY A 165 -21.05 6.68 -6.38
N VAL A 166 -20.79 7.99 -6.40
CA VAL A 166 -20.17 8.68 -7.54
C VAL A 166 -18.77 8.13 -7.84
N ALA A 167 -17.98 7.84 -6.80
CA ALA A 167 -16.66 7.25 -6.98
C ALA A 167 -16.75 5.83 -7.57
N CYS A 168 -17.63 4.97 -7.03
CA CYS A 168 -17.84 3.63 -7.55
C CYS A 168 -18.21 3.64 -9.03
N ASP A 169 -19.19 4.46 -9.43
CA ASP A 169 -19.61 4.59 -10.83
C ASP A 169 -18.47 5.07 -11.73
N ALA A 170 -17.66 6.00 -11.25
CA ALA A 170 -16.53 6.53 -12.01
C ALA A 170 -15.39 5.52 -12.16
N ILE A 171 -15.08 4.76 -11.11
CA ILE A 171 -14.07 3.70 -11.13
C ILE A 171 -14.53 2.60 -12.10
N MET A 172 -15.75 2.07 -11.94
CA MET A 172 -16.26 0.97 -12.78
C MET A 172 -16.26 1.32 -14.27
N ARG A 173 -16.58 2.57 -14.63
CA ARG A 173 -16.52 3.04 -16.02
C ARG A 173 -15.11 3.14 -16.59
N ARG A 174 -14.12 3.45 -15.75
CA ARG A 174 -12.71 3.68 -16.17
C ARG A 174 -11.88 2.41 -16.12
N THR A 175 -12.24 1.45 -15.26
CA THR A 175 -11.47 0.22 -15.02
C THR A 175 -12.37 -1.02 -15.13
N PRO A 176 -12.78 -1.43 -16.34
CA PRO A 176 -13.82 -2.45 -16.54
C PRO A 176 -13.42 -3.88 -16.10
N ARG A 177 -12.13 -4.14 -15.88
CA ARG A 177 -11.60 -5.42 -15.39
C ARG A 177 -11.31 -5.41 -13.87
N VAL A 178 -11.70 -4.34 -13.17
CA VAL A 178 -11.62 -4.25 -11.71
C VAL A 178 -13.01 -4.47 -11.13
N LEU A 179 -13.14 -5.47 -10.26
CA LEU A 179 -14.34 -5.67 -9.45
C LEU A 179 -14.27 -4.79 -8.21
N LEU A 180 -15.16 -3.81 -8.08
CA LEU A 180 -15.39 -3.15 -6.81
C LEU A 180 -16.27 -4.03 -5.92
N ALA A 181 -15.67 -4.69 -4.94
CA ALA A 181 -16.36 -5.59 -4.03
C ALA A 181 -17.18 -4.87 -2.95
N GLY A 182 -16.86 -3.61 -2.65
CA GLY A 182 -17.54 -2.82 -1.64
C GLY A 182 -16.64 -1.73 -1.07
N GLY A 183 -16.98 -1.23 0.11
CA GLY A 183 -16.17 -0.25 0.81
C GLY A 183 -16.39 -0.13 2.30
N PHE A 184 -15.53 0.68 2.92
CA PHE A 184 -15.44 0.85 4.36
C PHE A 184 -15.32 2.33 4.74
N LEU A 185 -16.17 2.76 5.66
CA LEU A 185 -15.96 3.97 6.44
C LEU A 185 -15.02 3.65 7.60
N SER A 186 -13.99 4.45 7.81
CA SER A 186 -13.10 4.38 8.97
C SER A 186 -13.12 5.70 9.73
N PRO A 187 -13.93 5.81 10.81
CA PRO A 187 -13.96 7.01 11.63
C PRO A 187 -12.70 7.14 12.46
N VAL A 188 -12.12 8.34 12.39
CA VAL A 188 -10.85 8.67 13.05
C VAL A 188 -10.89 8.43 14.56
N ASN A 189 -9.75 8.08 15.15
CA ASN A 189 -9.55 8.01 16.59
C ASN A 189 -9.78 9.36 17.30
N ASP A 190 -10.22 9.34 18.56
CA ASP A 190 -10.45 10.56 19.35
C ASP A 190 -9.16 11.36 19.61
N LEU A 191 -8.01 10.69 19.65
CA LEU A 191 -6.69 11.33 19.79
C LEU A 191 -6.22 12.06 18.53
N TYR A 192 -7.03 12.07 17.45
CA TYR A 192 -6.81 13.00 16.34
C TYR A 192 -6.88 14.47 16.79
N GLY A 193 -7.60 14.75 17.89
CA GLY A 193 -7.54 16.05 18.56
C GLY A 193 -8.18 17.20 17.78
N LYS A 194 -9.02 16.91 16.77
CA LYS A 194 -9.78 17.95 16.05
C LYS A 194 -10.76 18.64 16.98
N GLU A 195 -10.79 19.98 16.92
CA GLU A 195 -11.73 20.77 17.71
C GLU A 195 -13.19 20.38 17.42
N GLY A 196 -13.97 20.22 18.49
CA GLY A 196 -15.37 19.83 18.41
C GLY A 196 -15.62 18.39 17.94
N LEU A 197 -14.58 17.53 17.90
CA LEU A 197 -14.73 16.11 17.60
C LEU A 197 -15.51 15.41 18.72
N ASN A 198 -16.65 14.80 18.37
CA ASN A 198 -17.42 14.01 19.32
C ASN A 198 -16.72 12.66 19.55
N GLN A 199 -17.01 12.01 20.68
CA GLN A 199 -16.40 10.71 21.02
C GLN A 199 -16.60 9.67 19.91
N PHE A 200 -15.58 8.85 19.66
CA PHE A 200 -15.56 7.84 18.61
C PHE A 200 -16.77 6.92 18.72
N LYS A 201 -17.10 6.48 19.93
CA LYS A 201 -18.27 5.62 20.19
C LYS A 201 -19.56 6.20 19.57
N LYS A 202 -19.81 7.50 19.77
CA LYS A 202 -21.02 8.17 19.24
C LYS A 202 -20.97 8.27 17.72
N ARG A 203 -19.81 8.61 17.16
CA ARG A 203 -19.62 8.70 15.70
C ARG A 203 -19.76 7.33 15.03
N ALA A 204 -19.20 6.28 15.62
CA ALA A 204 -19.32 4.90 15.17
C ALA A 204 -20.78 4.43 15.19
N GLU A 205 -21.54 4.72 16.24
CA GLU A 205 -22.98 4.41 16.30
C GLU A 205 -23.77 5.09 15.16
N ILE A 206 -23.51 6.38 14.92
CA ILE A 206 -24.12 7.12 13.81
C ILE A 206 -23.71 6.51 12.46
N CYS A 207 -22.41 6.26 12.23
CA CYS A 207 -21.92 5.66 10.99
C CYS A 207 -22.55 4.29 10.74
N LYS A 208 -22.64 3.45 11.78
CA LYS A 208 -23.27 2.12 11.69
C LYS A 208 -24.73 2.22 11.29
N ALA A 209 -25.48 3.16 11.89
CA ALA A 209 -26.87 3.39 11.54
C ALA A 209 -27.02 3.94 10.11
N ALA A 210 -26.14 4.88 9.71
CA ALA A 210 -26.12 5.49 8.38
C ALA A 210 -25.92 4.47 7.26
N VAL A 211 -25.02 3.50 7.46
CA VAL A 211 -24.72 2.49 6.43
C VAL A 211 -25.47 1.18 6.61
N SER A 212 -26.34 1.05 7.62
CA SER A 212 -27.02 -0.22 7.95
C SER A 212 -27.73 -0.83 6.74
N GLY A 213 -28.57 -0.05 6.04
CA GLY A 213 -29.27 -0.44 4.81
C GLY A 213 -28.49 -0.28 3.51
N HIS A 214 -27.25 0.21 3.54
CA HIS A 214 -26.44 0.38 2.32
C HIS A 214 -25.98 -0.99 1.78
N PRO A 215 -26.08 -1.28 0.47
CA PRO A 215 -25.79 -2.62 -0.07
C PRO A 215 -24.32 -3.06 0.06
N SER A 216 -23.37 -2.14 -0.18
CA SER A 216 -21.94 -2.49 -0.31
C SER A 216 -20.98 -1.68 0.57
N LEU A 217 -21.50 -0.84 1.48
CA LEU A 217 -20.69 0.05 2.33
C LEU A 217 -20.86 -0.36 3.79
N SER A 218 -19.74 -0.57 4.47
CA SER A 218 -19.68 -1.00 5.87
C SER A 218 -18.92 0.01 6.73
N LEU A 219 -19.09 -0.09 8.04
CA LEU A 219 -18.25 0.58 9.01
C LEU A 219 -17.10 -0.37 9.41
N ASP A 220 -15.87 0.13 9.36
CA ASP A 220 -14.74 -0.49 10.06
C ASP A 220 -14.38 0.36 11.29
N GLU A 221 -14.36 -0.28 12.46
CA GLU A 221 -14.12 0.38 13.74
C GLU A 221 -12.66 0.28 14.20
N TRP A 222 -11.76 -0.33 13.42
CA TRP A 222 -10.40 -0.64 13.88
C TRP A 222 -9.62 0.61 14.26
N GLU A 223 -9.60 1.64 13.41
CA GLU A 223 -8.87 2.89 13.62
C GLU A 223 -9.30 3.59 14.91
N GLY A 224 -10.61 3.77 15.08
CA GLY A 224 -11.14 4.51 16.22
C GLY A 224 -11.08 3.77 17.56
N ARG A 225 -10.81 2.46 17.54
CA ARG A 225 -10.61 1.66 18.76
C ARG A 225 -9.14 1.54 19.20
N GLN A 226 -8.20 2.10 18.44
CA GLN A 226 -6.79 2.11 18.84
C GLN A 226 -6.56 2.97 20.09
N SER A 227 -5.54 2.64 20.87
CA SER A 227 -5.12 3.40 22.05
C SER A 227 -4.42 4.72 21.71
N HIS A 228 -4.07 4.92 20.43
CA HIS A 228 -3.34 6.06 19.89
C HIS A 228 -3.94 6.49 18.55
N TYR A 229 -3.61 7.71 18.11
CA TYR A 229 -3.97 8.14 16.76
C TYR A 229 -3.17 7.35 15.72
N VAL A 230 -3.85 6.86 14.68
CA VAL A 230 -3.25 6.07 13.60
C VAL A 230 -3.25 6.87 12.30
N ARG A 231 -2.11 6.86 11.60
CA ARG A 231 -1.97 7.51 10.30
C ARG A 231 -2.70 6.69 9.23
N THR A 232 -3.32 7.38 8.29
CA THR A 232 -4.17 6.79 7.24
C THR A 232 -3.52 5.64 6.50
N VAL A 233 -2.22 5.71 6.18
CA VAL A 233 -1.51 4.61 5.51
C VAL A 233 -1.65 3.27 6.24
N PHE A 234 -1.56 3.27 7.56
CA PHE A 234 -1.70 2.06 8.37
C PHE A 234 -3.15 1.56 8.45
N VAL A 235 -4.13 2.48 8.37
CA VAL A 235 -5.55 2.12 8.26
C VAL A 235 -5.83 1.41 6.94
N LEU A 236 -5.27 1.91 5.83
CA LEU A 236 -5.42 1.31 4.51
C LEU A 236 -4.74 -0.05 4.43
N GLU A 237 -3.54 -0.20 5.00
CA GLU A 237 -2.82 -1.47 5.10
C GLU A 237 -3.60 -2.50 5.91
N HIS A 238 -4.15 -2.09 7.07
CA HIS A 238 -5.01 -2.95 7.89
C HIS A 238 -6.24 -3.44 7.10
N LEU A 239 -6.94 -2.53 6.43
CA LEU A 239 -8.10 -2.89 5.60
C LEU A 239 -7.72 -3.84 4.47
N GLN A 240 -6.60 -3.60 3.79
CA GLN A 240 -6.13 -4.48 2.71
C GLN A 240 -5.87 -5.90 3.22
N GLN A 241 -5.21 -6.03 4.39
CA GLN A 241 -4.93 -7.31 5.01
C GLN A 241 -6.20 -8.04 5.46
N GLU A 242 -7.14 -7.34 6.10
CA GLU A 242 -8.39 -7.95 6.57
C GLU A 242 -9.29 -8.37 5.41
N VAL A 243 -9.37 -7.59 4.33
CA VAL A 243 -10.15 -7.96 3.14
C VAL A 243 -9.50 -9.13 2.40
N GLN A 244 -8.17 -9.12 2.24
CA GLN A 244 -7.43 -10.27 1.68
C GLN A 244 -7.73 -11.54 2.48
N ARG A 245 -7.57 -11.46 3.81
CA ARG A 245 -7.85 -12.59 4.72
C ARG A 245 -9.31 -13.05 4.67
N TRP A 246 -10.24 -12.11 4.51
CA TRP A 246 -11.66 -12.44 4.38
C TRP A 246 -11.91 -13.29 3.14
N TYR A 247 -11.38 -12.88 1.98
CA TYR A 247 -11.51 -13.64 0.74
C TYR A 247 -10.78 -14.98 0.74
N GLU A 248 -9.63 -15.08 1.40
CA GLU A 248 -8.84 -16.32 1.50
C GLU A 248 -9.43 -17.36 2.46
N VAL A 249 -10.19 -16.92 3.47
CA VAL A 249 -10.61 -17.79 4.58
C VAL A 249 -12.12 -17.74 4.83
N LYS A 250 -12.66 -16.56 5.08
CA LYS A 250 -14.03 -16.39 5.59
C LYS A 250 -15.10 -16.43 4.50
N ALA A 251 -14.74 -16.10 3.27
CA ALA A 251 -15.61 -16.18 2.11
C ALA A 251 -15.76 -17.61 1.57
N GLU A 252 -15.12 -18.59 2.21
CA GLU A 252 -15.17 -20.02 1.83
C GLU A 252 -14.81 -20.26 0.36
N PRO A 253 -13.61 -19.83 -0.10
CA PRO A 253 -13.22 -19.96 -1.51
C PRO A 253 -13.06 -21.43 -1.94
N SER A 254 -13.34 -21.68 -3.23
CA SER A 254 -12.85 -22.89 -3.91
C SER A 254 -11.31 -22.88 -4.03
N VAL A 255 -10.73 -24.01 -4.41
CA VAL A 255 -9.27 -24.11 -4.65
C VAL A 255 -8.81 -23.11 -5.72
N GLU A 256 -9.60 -22.96 -6.78
CA GLU A 256 -9.33 -22.04 -7.89
C GLU A 256 -9.42 -20.58 -7.43
N GLN A 257 -10.44 -20.22 -6.65
CA GLN A 257 -10.63 -18.88 -6.12
C GLN A 257 -9.51 -18.49 -5.15
N LEU A 258 -9.12 -19.40 -4.26
CA LEU A 258 -8.01 -19.18 -3.34
C LEU A 258 -6.69 -18.95 -4.10
N GLN A 259 -6.40 -19.78 -5.10
CA GLN A 259 -5.20 -19.58 -5.93
C GLN A 259 -5.26 -18.27 -6.72
N TRP A 260 -6.44 -17.87 -7.18
CA TRP A 260 -6.62 -16.63 -7.92
C TRP A 260 -6.33 -15.41 -7.04
N VAL A 261 -6.91 -15.35 -5.83
CA VAL A 261 -6.74 -14.18 -4.93
C VAL A 261 -5.33 -14.06 -4.36
N GLN A 262 -4.62 -15.19 -4.22
CA GLN A 262 -3.20 -15.19 -3.83
C GLN A 262 -2.28 -14.66 -4.94
N ARG A 263 -2.67 -14.84 -6.22
CA ARG A 263 -1.93 -14.32 -7.38
C ARG A 263 -2.32 -12.89 -7.75
N ASN A 264 -3.54 -12.48 -7.38
CA ASN A 264 -4.09 -11.16 -7.64
C ASN A 264 -4.52 -10.52 -6.32
N PRO A 265 -3.56 -9.95 -5.55
CA PRO A 265 -3.86 -9.38 -4.24
C PRO A 265 -4.94 -8.30 -4.30
N ILE A 266 -5.78 -8.25 -3.27
CA ILE A 266 -6.82 -7.23 -3.11
C ILE A 266 -6.18 -5.84 -3.12
N ARG A 267 -6.81 -4.90 -3.81
CA ARG A 267 -6.42 -3.48 -3.81
C ARG A 267 -7.36 -2.65 -2.94
N VAL A 268 -6.81 -1.68 -2.23
CA VAL A 268 -7.60 -0.66 -1.53
C VAL A 268 -7.45 0.66 -2.28
N LEU A 269 -8.57 1.29 -2.63
CA LEU A 269 -8.59 2.65 -3.16
C LEU A 269 -8.94 3.61 -2.03
N PHE A 270 -8.09 4.61 -1.80
CA PHE A 270 -8.38 5.65 -0.84
C PHE A 270 -9.27 6.72 -1.46
N LEU A 271 -10.53 6.78 -1.01
CA LEU A 271 -11.50 7.77 -1.45
C LEU A 271 -11.53 8.95 -0.50
N CYS A 272 -11.31 10.15 -1.05
CA CYS A 272 -11.34 11.38 -0.29
C CYS A 272 -11.98 12.56 -1.04
N GLY A 273 -12.32 13.60 -0.27
CA GLY A 273 -12.77 14.87 -0.82
C GLY A 273 -11.59 15.73 -1.30
N GLY A 274 -11.89 16.71 -2.16
CA GLY A 274 -10.89 17.68 -2.63
C GLY A 274 -10.24 18.52 -1.51
N ASP A 275 -10.94 18.71 -0.38
CA ASP A 275 -10.41 19.35 0.82
C ASP A 275 -9.33 18.50 1.52
N LEU A 276 -9.53 17.18 1.61
CA LEU A 276 -8.51 16.29 2.15
C LEU A 276 -7.30 16.19 1.21
N PHE A 277 -7.52 16.14 -0.11
CA PHE A 277 -6.43 16.19 -1.08
C PHE A 277 -5.62 17.50 -0.94
N ALA A 278 -6.28 18.65 -0.83
CA ALA A 278 -5.61 19.93 -0.64
C ALA A 278 -4.75 19.96 0.64
N SER A 279 -5.12 19.19 1.68
CA SER A 279 -4.32 19.09 2.91
C SER A 279 -2.97 18.39 2.71
N PHE A 280 -2.77 17.60 1.64
CA PHE A 280 -1.45 17.02 1.30
C PHE A 280 -0.40 18.10 1.09
N LEU A 281 -0.82 19.26 0.60
CA LEU A 281 0.02 20.42 0.32
C LEU A 281 0.24 21.30 1.56
N GLN A 282 -0.47 21.05 2.66
CA GLN A 282 -0.38 21.86 3.87
C GLN A 282 0.80 21.36 4.74
N PRO A 283 1.82 22.20 4.99
CA PRO A 283 2.96 21.82 5.81
C PRO A 283 2.51 21.40 7.22
N GLY A 284 3.08 20.29 7.72
CA GLY A 284 2.81 19.76 9.06
C GLY A 284 1.51 18.96 9.20
N CYS A 285 0.61 18.95 8.21
CA CYS A 285 -0.60 18.11 8.27
C CYS A 285 -0.27 16.63 8.07
N TRP A 286 0.65 16.33 7.16
CA TRP A 286 1.07 14.97 6.83
C TRP A 286 2.54 14.76 7.15
N SER A 287 2.87 13.59 7.71
CA SER A 287 4.24 13.11 7.69
C SER A 287 4.59 12.79 6.24
N VAL A 288 5.57 13.51 5.68
CA VAL A 288 5.96 13.38 4.27
C VAL A 288 6.43 11.96 3.92
N PRO A 289 7.25 11.28 4.74
CA PRO A 289 7.58 9.86 4.51
C PRO A 289 6.34 8.95 4.45
N LEU A 290 5.38 9.14 5.36
CA LEU A 290 4.16 8.33 5.41
C LEU A 290 3.19 8.66 4.27
N LEU A 291 3.10 9.93 3.86
CA LEU A 291 2.33 10.34 2.69
C LEU A 291 2.94 9.75 1.41
N LYS A 292 4.28 9.78 1.28
CA LYS A 292 4.97 9.11 0.18
C LYS A 292 4.62 7.62 0.14
N ARG A 293 4.72 6.91 1.27
CA ARG A 293 4.34 5.49 1.36
C ARG A 293 2.89 5.26 0.96
N LEU A 294 1.97 6.12 1.41
CA LEU A 294 0.56 6.04 1.04
C LEU A 294 0.37 6.15 -0.48
N LEU A 295 1.01 7.12 -1.13
CA LEU A 295 0.90 7.35 -2.57
C LEU A 295 1.63 6.29 -3.42
N ASP A 296 2.70 5.70 -2.89
CA ASP A 296 3.41 4.60 -3.55
C ASP A 296 2.60 3.28 -3.54
N GLN A 297 1.73 3.10 -2.54
CA GLN A 297 1.05 1.82 -2.28
C GLN A 297 -0.43 1.81 -2.70
N PHE A 298 -1.12 2.94 -2.60
CA PHE A 298 -2.58 3.01 -2.75
C PHE A 298 -3.00 3.96 -3.87
N ASP A 299 -4.03 3.55 -4.62
CA ASP A 299 -4.69 4.43 -5.57
C ASP A 299 -5.52 5.48 -4.81
N ILE A 300 -5.41 6.74 -5.22
CA ILE A 300 -6.19 7.83 -4.65
C ILE A 300 -7.31 8.20 -5.61
N PHE A 301 -8.52 8.25 -5.08
CA PHE A 301 -9.70 8.69 -5.79
C PHE A 301 -10.29 9.93 -5.11
N VAL A 302 -10.30 11.06 -5.81
CA VAL A 302 -10.75 12.34 -5.29
C VAL A 302 -12.11 12.69 -5.87
N VAL A 303 -13.09 12.91 -5.00
CA VAL A 303 -14.38 13.48 -5.39
C VAL A 303 -14.42 14.93 -4.96
N ARG A 304 -14.54 15.82 -5.93
CA ARG A 304 -14.54 17.26 -5.72
C ARG A 304 -15.95 17.81 -5.61
N ARG A 305 -16.10 18.93 -4.92
CA ARG A 305 -17.33 19.72 -4.93
C ARG A 305 -17.42 20.52 -6.24
N PRO A 306 -18.63 20.81 -6.75
CA PRO A 306 -18.82 21.68 -7.91
C PRO A 306 -18.03 22.98 -7.79
N GLY A 307 -17.34 23.35 -8.87
CA GLY A 307 -16.60 24.61 -8.94
C GLY A 307 -15.32 24.68 -8.09
N THR A 308 -14.90 23.58 -7.45
CA THR A 308 -13.60 23.52 -6.78
C THR A 308 -12.50 23.05 -7.75
N PRO A 309 -11.27 23.60 -7.64
CA PRO A 309 -10.18 23.26 -8.55
C PRO A 309 -9.85 21.76 -8.53
N GLY A 310 -9.50 21.23 -9.71
CA GLY A 310 -8.98 19.87 -9.88
C GLY A 310 -7.66 19.63 -9.15
N CYS A 311 -7.30 18.36 -8.98
CA CYS A 311 -6.04 17.98 -8.33
C CYS A 311 -4.84 18.61 -9.03
N GLN A 312 -4.76 18.53 -10.36
CA GLN A 312 -3.68 19.15 -11.14
C GLN A 312 -3.63 20.67 -10.96
N ALA A 313 -4.79 21.34 -11.07
CA ALA A 313 -4.87 22.79 -10.91
C ALA A 313 -4.46 23.25 -9.50
N LEU A 314 -4.73 22.45 -8.46
CA LEU A 314 -4.25 22.70 -7.10
C LEU A 314 -2.73 22.57 -7.01
N LEU A 315 -2.14 21.52 -7.58
CA LEU A 315 -0.69 21.32 -7.59
C LEU A 315 0.04 22.45 -8.33
N GLU A 316 -0.48 22.90 -9.47
CA GLU A 316 0.06 24.02 -10.24
C GLU A 316 -0.02 25.34 -9.46
N LYS A 317 -1.12 25.57 -8.74
CA LYS A 317 -1.35 26.79 -7.98
C LYS A 317 -0.52 26.87 -6.70
N CYS A 318 -0.41 25.76 -5.97
CA CYS A 318 0.19 25.72 -4.63
C CYS A 318 1.66 25.29 -4.64
N GLY A 319 2.16 24.76 -5.77
CA GLY A 319 3.44 24.06 -5.86
C GLY A 319 3.26 22.58 -5.49
N SER A 320 3.89 21.68 -6.25
CA SER A 320 3.71 20.23 -6.08
C SER A 320 4.70 19.58 -5.12
N VAL A 321 5.79 20.27 -4.77
CA VAL A 321 6.87 19.73 -3.95
C VAL A 321 6.67 20.12 -2.50
N ILE A 322 6.61 19.12 -1.63
CA ILE A 322 6.61 19.30 -0.18
C ILE A 322 7.85 18.66 0.42
N GLU A 323 8.25 19.14 1.60
CA GLU A 323 9.36 18.60 2.37
C GLU A 323 8.93 18.24 3.78
N GLY A 324 9.54 17.20 4.33
CA GLY A 324 9.35 16.80 5.71
C GLY A 324 10.57 16.06 6.21
N ARG A 325 10.66 15.89 7.53
CA ARG A 325 11.74 15.15 8.17
C ARG A 325 11.27 13.74 8.49
N ASP A 326 12.09 12.75 8.17
CA ASP A 326 11.90 11.40 8.65
C ASP A 326 12.20 11.34 10.16
N GLU A 327 11.26 10.82 10.93
CA GLU A 327 11.39 10.79 12.40
C GLU A 327 12.44 9.76 12.86
N GLU A 328 12.70 8.71 12.08
CA GLU A 328 13.63 7.64 12.45
C GLU A 328 15.06 7.97 12.02
N SER A 329 15.26 8.36 10.75
CA SER A 329 16.60 8.65 10.23
C SER A 329 17.03 10.10 10.46
N GLY A 330 16.07 11.01 10.66
CA GLY A 330 16.31 12.44 10.72
C GLY A 330 16.55 13.09 9.36
N ASP A 331 16.49 12.33 8.26
CA ASP A 331 16.75 12.83 6.91
C ASP A 331 15.60 13.73 6.41
N ILE A 332 15.94 14.65 5.51
CA ILE A 332 14.94 15.45 4.80
C ILE A 332 14.43 14.63 3.62
N VAL A 333 13.12 14.44 3.56
CA VAL A 333 12.43 13.78 2.47
C VAL A 333 11.69 14.83 1.65
N HIS A 334 11.99 14.86 0.35
CA HIS A 334 11.26 15.65 -0.62
C HIS A 334 10.26 14.77 -1.36
N LEU A 335 9.02 15.24 -1.50
CA LEU A 335 7.95 14.55 -2.20
C LEU A 335 7.35 15.48 -3.24
N ASP A 336 7.51 15.14 -4.51
CA ASP A 336 6.82 15.82 -5.62
C ASP A 336 5.50 15.12 -5.93
N LEU A 337 4.41 15.73 -5.49
CA LEU A 337 3.05 15.22 -5.68
C LEU A 337 2.63 15.16 -7.15
N SER A 338 3.29 15.90 -8.06
CA SER A 338 2.98 15.87 -9.51
C SER A 338 3.43 14.58 -10.20
N THR A 339 4.29 13.79 -9.54
CA THR A 339 4.78 12.52 -10.07
C THR A 339 3.76 11.37 -9.94
N TYR A 340 2.68 11.58 -9.18
CA TYR A 340 1.63 10.59 -8.98
C TYR A 340 0.39 10.93 -9.81
N HIS A 341 -0.36 9.89 -10.17
CA HIS A 341 -1.64 10.02 -10.85
C HIS A 341 -2.79 9.98 -9.85
N TYR A 342 -3.67 10.98 -9.88
CA TYR A 342 -4.86 11.05 -9.04
C TYR A 342 -6.10 10.87 -9.90
N ASN A 343 -6.92 9.88 -9.57
CA ASN A 343 -8.21 9.72 -10.22
C ASN A 343 -9.17 10.74 -9.60
N GLU A 344 -9.86 11.52 -10.42
CA GLU A 344 -10.84 12.47 -9.89
C GLU A 344 -12.16 12.50 -10.65
N THR A 345 -13.20 12.94 -9.96
CA THR A 345 -14.52 13.26 -10.50
C THR A 345 -15.17 14.35 -9.64
N GLU A 346 -16.34 14.83 -10.06
CA GLU A 346 -17.07 15.89 -9.39
C GLU A 346 -18.43 15.37 -8.93
N THR A 347 -18.82 15.69 -7.70
CA THR A 347 -20.20 15.41 -7.24
C THR A 347 -21.16 16.43 -7.81
N LEU A 348 -22.39 16.01 -8.12
CA LEU A 348 -23.49 16.90 -8.51
C LEU A 348 -24.38 17.29 -7.31
N CYS A 349 -24.11 16.74 -6.13
CA CYS A 349 -24.99 16.80 -4.96
C CYS A 349 -24.58 17.90 -3.95
N SER A 350 -25.40 18.02 -2.91
CA SER A 350 -25.33 19.04 -1.84
C SER A 350 -23.91 19.32 -1.32
N THR A 351 -23.60 20.60 -1.13
CA THR A 351 -22.33 21.11 -0.60
C THR A 351 -22.27 21.16 0.93
N ILE A 352 -23.29 20.63 1.61
CA ILE A 352 -23.35 20.65 3.08
C ILE A 352 -22.17 19.90 3.70
N SER A 353 -21.62 20.48 4.77
CA SER A 353 -20.57 19.87 5.58
C SER A 353 -21.10 19.42 6.94
N SER A 354 -20.35 18.53 7.60
CA SER A 354 -20.61 18.21 9.01
C SER A 354 -20.62 19.47 9.90
N THR A 355 -19.82 20.49 9.56
CA THR A 355 -19.80 21.76 10.32
C THR A 355 -21.11 22.52 10.17
N ASP A 356 -21.70 22.54 8.98
CA ASP A 356 -23.00 23.18 8.75
C ASP A 356 -24.11 22.48 9.53
N ILE A 357 -24.09 21.13 9.57
CA ILE A 357 -25.05 20.34 10.34
C ILE A 357 -24.93 20.62 11.84
N ARG A 358 -23.70 20.63 12.38
CA ARG A 358 -23.48 20.97 13.80
C ARG A 358 -23.95 22.38 14.09
N ALA A 359 -23.62 23.36 13.25
CA ALA A 359 -24.05 24.75 13.43
C ALA A 359 -25.58 24.91 13.34
N CYS A 360 -26.23 24.15 12.45
CA CYS A 360 -27.68 24.12 12.30
C CYS A 360 -28.37 23.63 13.58
N LEU A 361 -27.95 22.46 14.08
CA LEU A 361 -28.52 21.84 15.27
C LEU A 361 -28.19 22.60 16.57
N LEU A 362 -27.05 23.29 16.62
CA LEU A 362 -26.72 24.18 17.74
C LEU A 362 -27.61 25.42 17.79
N ARG A 363 -28.02 25.95 16.63
CA ARG A 363 -28.93 27.10 16.57
C ARG A 363 -30.36 26.70 16.89
N ASP A 364 -30.82 25.59 16.33
CA ASP A 364 -32.15 25.03 16.57
C ASP A 364 -32.12 23.49 16.47
N PRO A 365 -32.25 22.77 17.59
CA PRO A 365 -32.29 21.30 17.62
C PRO A 365 -33.41 20.68 16.76
N MET A 366 -34.47 21.45 16.47
CA MET A 366 -35.61 21.03 15.67
C MET A 366 -35.46 21.33 14.19
N SER A 367 -34.35 21.94 13.76
CA SER A 367 -34.06 22.21 12.36
C SER A 367 -34.25 20.97 11.49
N ASP A 368 -34.87 21.13 10.32
CA ASP A 368 -34.99 20.02 9.37
C ASP A 368 -33.62 19.68 8.76
N ILE A 369 -33.16 18.45 9.03
CA ILE A 369 -31.92 17.88 8.48
C ILE A 369 -32.18 16.63 7.65
N SER A 370 -33.44 16.24 7.47
CA SER A 370 -33.84 14.96 6.86
C SER A 370 -33.35 14.79 5.43
N SER A 371 -33.20 15.88 4.68
CA SER A 371 -32.70 15.90 3.31
C SER A 371 -31.18 15.83 3.18
N VAL A 372 -30.45 16.01 4.30
CA VAL A 372 -28.99 16.16 4.28
C VAL A 372 -28.26 15.11 5.10
N VAL A 373 -28.97 14.29 5.88
CA VAL A 373 -28.40 13.17 6.62
C VAL A 373 -29.06 11.85 6.22
N PRO A 374 -28.36 10.71 6.36
CA PRO A 374 -28.96 9.40 6.12
C PRO A 374 -30.12 9.16 7.09
N SER A 375 -31.28 8.76 6.56
CA SER A 375 -32.51 8.58 7.35
C SER A 375 -32.33 7.64 8.55
N GLY A 376 -31.56 6.56 8.38
CA GLY A 376 -31.25 5.61 9.46
C GLY A 376 -30.42 6.22 10.61
N ALA A 377 -29.75 7.35 10.39
CA ALA A 377 -28.88 8.00 11.36
C ALA A 377 -29.45 9.30 11.95
N GLU A 378 -30.54 9.84 11.40
CA GLU A 378 -31.07 11.17 11.77
C GLU A 378 -31.31 11.30 13.28
N SER A 379 -31.99 10.31 13.88
CA SER A 379 -32.33 10.34 15.31
C SER A 379 -31.08 10.39 16.19
N LEU A 380 -30.03 9.63 15.86
CA LEU A 380 -28.76 9.62 16.59
C LEU A 380 -28.00 10.93 16.40
N ILE A 381 -28.05 11.52 15.19
CA ILE A 381 -27.43 12.82 14.92
C ILE A 381 -28.08 13.91 15.76
N ARG A 382 -29.43 13.99 15.78
CA ARG A 382 -30.15 14.94 16.64
C ARG A 382 -29.82 14.73 18.11
N TYR A 383 -29.79 13.47 18.55
CA TYR A 383 -29.48 13.13 19.94
C TYR A 383 -28.08 13.59 20.36
N TYR A 384 -27.06 13.30 19.55
CA TYR A 384 -25.66 13.57 19.91
C TYR A 384 -25.16 14.98 19.56
N TYR A 385 -25.79 15.68 18.61
CA TYR A 385 -25.35 17.02 18.16
C TYR A 385 -26.36 18.14 18.42
N GLY A 386 -27.64 17.83 18.63
CA GLY A 386 -28.69 18.82 18.95
C GLY A 386 -28.87 19.08 20.44
N GLY A 387 -28.01 18.53 21.30
CA GLY A 387 -28.10 18.74 22.76
C GLY A 387 -29.27 18.01 23.44
N LEU A 388 -30.05 17.17 22.73
CA LEU A 388 -31.15 16.41 23.34
C LEU A 388 -30.67 15.40 24.41
N ALA A 389 -29.38 15.04 24.40
CA ALA A 389 -28.76 14.22 25.44
C ALA A 389 -28.78 14.87 26.85
N THR A 390 -28.92 16.19 26.97
CA THR A 390 -29.06 16.86 28.28
C THR A 390 -30.51 16.98 28.77
N LEU A 391 -31.50 16.63 27.93
CA LEU A 391 -32.93 16.67 28.29
C LEU A 391 -33.46 15.33 28.83
N VAL A 392 -32.71 14.24 28.67
CA VAL A 392 -33.04 12.95 29.27
C VAL A 392 -32.31 12.85 30.61
N THR A 393 -32.95 13.33 31.68
CA THR A 393 -32.59 12.90 33.04
C THR A 393 -32.82 11.38 33.13
N PRO A 394 -31.93 10.63 33.80
CA PRO A 394 -32.19 9.21 34.03
C PRO A 394 -33.47 9.10 34.86
N MET A 395 -34.46 8.37 34.34
CA MET A 395 -35.64 8.00 35.12
C MET A 395 -35.15 7.31 36.41
N PRO A 396 -35.60 7.74 37.61
CA PRO A 396 -35.32 7.03 38.84
C PRO A 396 -35.86 5.60 38.70
N GLY A 397 -35.00 4.64 39.05
CA GLY A 397 -35.29 3.20 38.95
C GLY A 397 -36.35 2.70 39.91
#